data_AF-A0A7X9HAJ7-F1
#
_entry.id   AF-A0A7X9HAJ7-F1
#
_cell.length_a   1.000
_cell.length_b   1.000
_cell.length_c   1.000
_cell.angle_alpha   90.00
_cell.angle_beta   90.00
_cell.angle_gamma   90.00
#
_symmetry.space_group_name_H-M   'P 1'
#
loop_
_entity.id
_entity.type
_entity.pdbx_description
1 polymer ?
#
loop_
_entity_poly.entity_id
_entity_poly.type
_entity_poly.pdbx_seq_one_letter_code
_entity_poly.pdbx_strand_id
1 'polypeptide(L)'
;MIKKISKIFLLGVILYFAFLIELSNLYAFPFLLIFVFLINFLEDPSSKTGLYTAFFVGLFWDIYSSNYIGLMALTLPIIAYLLKIILFKYVRIISISWIPKI
;
A
#
# COMPACT_ATOMS: atom_id res chain seq x y z
N MET A 1 11.41 -5.73 18.74
CA MET A 1 11.78 -5.13 17.42
C MET A 1 11.80 -6.16 16.31
N ILE A 2 12.47 -7.30 16.49
CA ILE A 2 12.54 -8.40 15.51
C ILE A 2 11.16 -8.83 14.97
N LYS A 3 10.15 -8.98 15.84
CA LYS A 3 8.77 -9.33 15.43
C LYS A 3 8.07 -8.31 14.53
N LYS A 4 8.48 -7.03 14.54
CA LYS A 4 7.89 -5.97 13.70
C LYS A 4 8.53 -5.97 12.31
N ILE A 5 9.85 -6.10 12.28
CA ILE A 5 10.62 -6.22 11.03
C ILE A 5 10.17 -7.46 10.27
N SER A 6 10.00 -8.60 10.95
CA SER A 6 9.51 -9.83 10.32
C SER A 6 8.12 -9.67 9.71
N LYS A 7 7.21 -8.93 10.34
CA LYS A 7 5.88 -8.62 9.78
C LYS A 7 5.95 -7.76 8.53
N ILE A 8 6.79 -6.72 8.52
CA ILE A 8 6.98 -5.84 7.35
C ILE A 8 7.63 -6.63 6.21
N PHE A 9 8.61 -7.46 6.51
CA PHE A 9 9.23 -8.35 5.53
C PHE A 9 8.22 -9.33 4.94
N LEU A 10 7.42 -9.99 5.78
CA LEU A 10 6.37 -10.91 5.34
C LEU A 10 5.34 -10.19 4.44
N LEU A 11 4.94 -8.97 4.80
CA LEU A 11 4.07 -8.14 3.97
C LEU A 11 4.70 -7.90 2.59
N GLY A 12 5.98 -7.53 2.54
CA GLY A 12 6.72 -7.34 1.30
C GLY A 12 6.74 -8.61 0.43
N VAL A 13 6.97 -9.78 1.04
CA VAL A 13 6.93 -11.07 0.33
C VAL A 13 5.55 -11.36 -0.26
N ILE A 14 4.48 -11.16 0.51
CA ILE A 14 3.11 -11.36 0.04
C ILE A 14 2.79 -10.41 -1.12
N LEU A 15 3.12 -9.14 -0.98
CA LEU A 15 2.91 -8.13 -2.03
C LEU A 15 3.72 -8.43 -3.28
N TYR A 16 4.91 -9.00 -3.16
CA TYR A 16 5.72 -9.41 -4.30
C TYR A 16 5.04 -10.53 -5.09
N PHE A 17 4.52 -11.56 -4.44
CA PHE A 17 3.75 -12.61 -5.13
C PHE A 17 2.49 -12.05 -5.79
N ALA A 18 1.77 -11.14 -5.13
CA ALA A 18 0.65 -10.45 -5.74
C ALA A 18 1.09 -9.64 -6.98
N PHE A 19 2.23 -8.95 -6.90
CA PHE A 19 2.79 -8.21 -8.04
C PHE A 19 3.11 -9.12 -9.23
N LEU A 20 3.68 -10.30 -9.00
CA LEU A 20 3.92 -11.26 -10.07
C LEU A 20 2.62 -11.74 -10.74
N ILE A 21 1.51 -11.84 -10.00
CA ILE A 21 0.19 -12.17 -10.56
C ILE A 21 -0.36 -11.02 -11.41
N GLU A 22 -0.12 -9.76 -11.03
CA GLU A 22 -0.48 -8.59 -11.84
C GLU A 22 0.31 -8.57 -13.15
N LEU A 23 1.61 -8.81 -13.03
CA LEU A 23 2.54 -8.83 -14.15
C LEU A 23 2.19 -9.94 -15.17
N SER A 24 1.78 -11.12 -14.69
CA SER A 24 1.43 -12.25 -15.55
C SER A 24 0.10 -12.06 -16.30
N ASN A 25 -0.84 -11.29 -15.75
CA ASN A 25 -2.12 -10.97 -16.39
C ASN A 25 -2.03 -9.82 -17.42
N LEU A 26 -0.88 -9.66 -18.07
CA LEU A 26 -0.64 -8.70 -19.17
C LEU A 26 -1.04 -7.25 -18.87
N TYR A 27 -0.90 -6.81 -17.62
CA TYR A 27 -1.26 -5.44 -17.20
C TYR A 27 -2.71 -5.03 -17.48
N ALA A 28 -3.62 -6.00 -17.66
CA ALA A 28 -5.00 -5.69 -18.02
C ALA A 28 -5.71 -4.86 -16.94
N PHE A 29 -5.27 -4.95 -15.68
CA PHE A 29 -5.89 -4.26 -14.56
C PHE A 29 -4.88 -3.99 -13.42
N PRO A 30 -4.69 -2.72 -12.98
CA PRO A 30 -3.73 -2.35 -11.95
C PRO A 30 -4.26 -2.63 -10.54
N PHE A 31 -4.49 -3.91 -10.21
CA PHE A 31 -5.18 -4.27 -8.98
C PHE A 31 -4.38 -3.93 -7.72
N LEU A 32 -3.05 -3.95 -7.75
CA LEU A 32 -2.23 -3.55 -6.60
C LEU A 32 -2.40 -2.07 -6.28
N LEU A 33 -2.58 -1.22 -7.29
CA LEU A 33 -2.82 0.20 -7.06
C LEU A 33 -4.19 0.42 -6.37
N ILE A 34 -5.20 -0.36 -6.77
CA ILE A 34 -6.50 -0.39 -6.09
C ILE A 34 -6.35 -0.92 -4.67
N PHE A 35 -5.54 -1.96 -4.47
CA PHE A 35 -5.28 -2.52 -3.15
C PHE A 35 -4.59 -1.51 -2.22
N VAL A 36 -3.61 -0.74 -2.74
CA VAL A 36 -2.97 0.37 -2.02
C VAL A 36 -4.02 1.42 -1.63
N PHE A 37 -4.92 1.78 -2.54
CA PHE A 37 -5.99 2.73 -2.24
C PHE A 37 -6.94 2.20 -1.16
N LEU A 38 -7.43 0.96 -1.31
CA LEU A 38 -8.34 0.33 -0.35
C LEU A 38 -7.72 0.19 1.04
N ILE A 39 -6.46 -0.22 1.14
CA ILE A 39 -5.76 -0.27 2.43
C ILE A 39 -5.67 1.12 3.04
N ASN A 40 -5.23 2.14 2.30
CA ASN A 40 -5.13 3.49 2.86
C ASN A 40 -6.49 4.10 3.22
N PHE A 41 -7.57 3.66 2.56
CA PHE A 41 -8.94 4.09 2.84
C PHE A 41 -9.55 3.40 4.08
N LEU A 42 -9.32 2.09 4.24
CA LEU A 42 -9.91 1.28 5.32
C LEU A 42 -9.07 1.22 6.59
N GLU A 43 -7.78 1.52 6.50
CA GLU A 43 -6.85 1.42 7.62
C GLU A 43 -7.05 2.55 8.65
N ASP A 44 -6.87 2.20 9.93
CA ASP A 44 -6.81 3.19 11.02
C ASP A 44 -5.82 4.34 10.73
N PRO A 45 -6.18 5.59 11.07
CA PRO A 45 -5.33 6.76 10.85
C PRO A 45 -3.94 6.65 11.48
N SER A 46 -3.83 5.97 12.62
CA SER A 46 -2.58 5.77 13.37
C SER A 46 -1.67 4.70 12.77
N SER A 47 -2.22 3.81 11.95
CA SER A 47 -1.46 2.69 11.37
C SER A 47 -0.68 3.14 10.13
N LYS A 48 0.39 2.40 9.80
CA LYS A 48 1.34 2.74 8.71
C LYS A 48 1.39 1.68 7.62
N THR A 49 0.52 0.68 7.66
CA THR A 49 0.48 -0.45 6.70
C THR A 49 0.17 0.05 5.30
N GLY A 50 -0.71 1.03 5.15
CA GLY A 50 -1.00 1.65 3.85
C GLY A 50 0.22 2.33 3.23
N LEU A 51 1.07 2.96 4.04
CA LEU A 51 2.33 3.56 3.59
C LEU A 51 3.36 2.50 3.20
N TYR A 52 3.51 1.44 4.01
CA TYR A 52 4.41 0.33 3.69
C TYR A 52 3.97 -0.41 2.43
N THR A 53 2.67 -0.59 2.24
CA THR A 53 2.10 -1.22 1.04
C THR A 53 2.39 -0.35 -0.19
N ALA A 54 2.13 0.95 -0.12
CA ALA A 54 2.42 1.88 -1.20
C ALA A 54 3.92 1.89 -1.57
N PHE A 55 4.80 1.81 -0.57
CA PHE A 55 6.24 1.76 -0.77
C PHE A 55 6.66 0.48 -1.50
N PHE A 56 6.22 -0.69 -1.03
CA PHE A 56 6.59 -1.96 -1.67
C PHE A 56 6.02 -2.09 -3.08
N VAL A 57 4.75 -1.73 -3.30
CA VAL A 57 4.15 -1.73 -4.64
C VAL A 57 4.91 -0.79 -5.58
N GLY A 58 5.23 0.43 -5.12
CA GLY A 58 6.04 1.35 -5.92
C GLY A 58 7.45 0.85 -6.20
N LEU A 59 8.10 0.22 -5.21
CA LEU A 59 9.41 -0.38 -5.39
C LEU A 59 9.38 -1.52 -6.42
N PHE A 60 8.36 -2.37 -6.40
CA PHE A 60 8.23 -3.43 -7.40
C PHE A 60 7.95 -2.86 -8.79
N TRP A 61 7.09 -1.86 -8.90
CA TRP A 61 6.88 -1.16 -10.18
C TRP A 61 8.17 -0.55 -10.72
N ASP A 62 8.96 0.08 -9.87
CA ASP A 62 10.24 0.65 -10.24
C ASP A 62 11.22 -0.43 -10.73
N ILE A 63 11.33 -1.57 -10.03
CA ILE A 63 12.22 -2.69 -10.40
C ILE A 63 11.85 -3.30 -11.76
N TYR A 64 10.56 -3.40 -12.06
CA TYR A 64 10.05 -4.07 -13.25
C TYR A 64 9.66 -3.11 -14.39
N SER A 65 9.85 -1.81 -14.20
CA SER A 65 9.68 -0.80 -15.25
C SER A 65 11.05 -0.37 -15.80
N SER A 66 11.04 0.30 -16.94
CA SER A 66 12.23 0.97 -17.49
C SER A 66 12.53 2.32 -16.84
N ASN A 67 11.82 2.69 -15.77
CA ASN A 67 11.96 3.99 -15.10
C ASN A 67 13.07 3.95 -14.04
N TYR A 68 13.38 5.12 -13.48
CA TYR A 68 14.36 5.21 -12.39
C TYR A 68 13.86 4.53 -11.12
N ILE A 69 14.71 3.69 -10.53
CA ILE A 69 14.44 3.08 -9.23
C ILE A 69 14.31 4.18 -8.17
N GLY A 70 13.18 4.20 -7.46
CA GLY A 70 12.88 5.18 -6.43
C GLY A 70 11.79 6.18 -6.84
N LEU A 71 11.44 6.27 -8.13
CA LEU A 71 10.38 7.19 -8.58
C LEU A 71 9.03 6.79 -7.99
N MET A 72 8.52 5.59 -8.31
CA MET A 72 7.24 5.12 -7.77
C MET A 72 7.36 4.76 -6.29
N ALA A 73 8.51 4.24 -5.85
CA ALA A 73 8.74 3.88 -4.45
C ALA A 73 8.64 5.09 -3.50
N LEU A 74 8.91 6.30 -3.97
CA LEU A 74 8.74 7.53 -3.18
C LEU A 74 7.41 8.23 -3.46
N THR A 75 7.01 8.31 -4.73
CA THR A 75 5.79 9.03 -5.11
C THR A 75 4.52 8.38 -4.56
N LEU A 76 4.40 7.05 -4.63
CA LEU A 76 3.20 6.35 -4.15
C LEU A 76 2.97 6.51 -2.64
N PRO A 77 3.99 6.36 -1.76
CA PRO A 77 3.83 6.67 -0.34
C PRO A 77 3.44 8.11 -0.05
N ILE A 78 3.96 9.08 -0.81
CA ILE A 78 3.58 10.50 -0.65
C ILE A 78 2.11 10.68 -0.99
N ILE A 79 1.65 10.13 -2.12
CA ILE A 79 0.24 10.18 -2.52
C ILE A 79 -0.64 9.49 -1.47
N ALA A 80 -0.26 8.29 -1.03
CA ALA A 80 -0.97 7.55 0.00
C ALA A 80 -1.08 8.33 1.32
N TYR A 81 0.00 9.00 1.72
CA TYR A 81 0.01 9.87 2.91
C TYR A 81 -0.92 11.08 2.77
N LEU A 82 -0.87 11.77 1.62
CA LEU A 82 -1.76 12.90 1.33
C LEU A 82 -3.22 12.47 1.29
N LEU A 83 -3.53 11.34 0.64
CA LEU A 83 -4.85 10.73 0.65
C LEU A 83 -5.29 10.43 2.07
N LYS A 84 -4.42 9.84 2.89
CA LYS A 84 -4.72 9.54 4.29
C LYS A 84 -5.07 10.79 5.09
N ILE A 85 -4.34 11.90 4.90
CA ILE A 85 -4.66 13.20 5.52
C ILE A 85 -6.03 13.71 5.08
N ILE A 86 -6.29 13.69 3.77
CA ILE A 86 -7.56 14.18 3.21
C ILE A 86 -8.73 13.33 3.72
N LEU A 87 -8.58 12.02 3.69
CA LEU A 87 -9.61 11.08 4.12
C LEU A 87 -9.90 11.22 5.62
N PHE A 88 -8.85 11.33 6.44
CA PHE A 88 -9.00 11.53 7.88
C PHE A 88 -9.70 12.86 8.21
N LYS A 89 -9.32 13.94 7.51
CA LYS A 89 -9.81 15.29 7.80
C LYS A 89 -11.23 15.53 7.26
N TYR A 90 -11.51 15.10 6.03
CA TYR A 90 -12.71 15.49 5.29
C TYR A 90 -13.71 14.36 5.15
N VAL A 91 -13.22 13.14 4.94
CA VAL A 91 -14.11 12.03 4.66
C VAL A 91 -14.74 11.55 5.96
N ARG A 92 -14.05 11.52 7.11
CA ARG A 92 -14.63 11.16 8.45
C ARG A 92 -15.61 9.97 8.37
N ILE A 93 -15.46 9.13 7.35
CA ILE A 93 -16.40 8.09 6.96
C ILE A 93 -15.76 6.85 7.54
N ILE A 94 -16.33 6.51 8.69
CA ILE A 94 -16.16 5.26 9.38
C ILE A 94 -14.86 5.20 10.19
N SER A 95 -14.83 5.86 11.35
CA SER A 95 -14.32 5.11 12.51
C SER A 95 -15.28 3.92 12.63
N ILE A 96 -14.90 2.73 12.16
CA ILE A 96 -15.82 1.60 12.22
C ILE A 96 -16.00 1.26 13.70
N SER A 97 -17.03 1.84 14.33
CA SER A 97 -17.42 1.48 15.70
C SER A 97 -17.99 0.06 15.78
N TRP A 98 -18.20 -0.59 14.62
CA TRP A 98 -18.80 -1.91 14.44
C TRP A 98 -17.80 -3.03 14.06
N ILE A 99 -16.53 -2.72 13.74
CA ILE A 99 -15.50 -3.74 13.55
C ILE A 99 -14.84 -3.94 14.92
N PRO A 100 -14.92 -5.15 15.50
CA PRO A 100 -14.25 -5.42 16.76
C PRO A 100 -12.75 -5.11 16.59
N LYS A 101 -12.22 -4.26 17.45
CA LYS A 101 -10.77 -4.08 17.59
C LYS A 101 -10.20 -5.43 18.01
N ILE A 102 -9.52 -6.09 17.09
CA ILE A 102 -8.72 -7.30 17.37
C ILE A 102 -7.35 -6.87 17.89
#